data_AF-A0A699TQ09-F1
#
_entry.id   AF-A0A699TQ09-F1
#
_cell.length_a   1.000
_cell.length_b   1.000
_cell.length_c   1.000
_cell.angle_alpha   90.00
_cell.angle_beta   90.00
_cell.angle_gamma   90.00
#
_symmetry.space_group_name_H-M   'P 1'
#
loop_
_entity.id
_entity.type
_entity.pdbx_description
1 polymer ?
#
loop_
_entity_poly.entity_id
_entity_poly.type
_entity_poly.pdbx_seq_one_letter_code
_entity_poly.pdbx_strand_id
1 'polypeptide(L)'
;KKATAPVDAENWISHMEKIFDVMGCEYTFKTRLAVYKFEVNALAWWKAYKQANGGDAWLVTVTWADFKKLFFLQFFSRAEQERLKMEYHSIRQTSTETSTEFMQRFLRLAGFLGQLLAPRRITRRTFSGVFAVANAARNYEFLHERDDDDTERPDKR
;
A
#
# COMPACT_ATOMS: atom_id res chain seq x y z
N LYS A 1 0.06 21.97 -2.54
CA LYS A 1 0.29 20.66 -3.21
C LYS A 1 -0.97 19.83 -3.02
N LYS A 2 -1.72 19.53 -4.10
CA LYS A 2 -2.85 18.60 -4.02
C LYS A 2 -2.26 17.22 -3.80
N ALA A 3 -2.35 16.74 -2.58
CA ALA A 3 -1.97 15.38 -2.28
C ALA A 3 -3.00 14.46 -2.97
N THR A 4 -2.49 13.40 -3.58
CA THR A 4 -3.28 12.52 -4.43
C THR A 4 -4.13 11.67 -3.49
N ALA A 5 -5.45 11.87 -3.52
CA ALA A 5 -6.43 11.26 -2.61
C ALA A 5 -6.16 9.79 -2.23
N PRO A 6 -5.61 8.95 -3.15
CA PRO A 6 -5.16 7.61 -2.80
C PRO A 6 -4.12 7.47 -1.69
N VAL A 7 -3.04 8.23 -1.83
CA VAL A 7 -1.85 8.13 -0.96
C VAL A 7 -2.17 8.73 0.40
N ASP A 8 -3.01 9.75 0.44
CA ASP A 8 -3.40 10.42 1.69
C ASP A 8 -4.26 9.54 2.57
N ALA A 9 -5.22 8.82 1.97
CA ALA A 9 -6.05 7.86 2.69
C ALA A 9 -5.22 6.69 3.24
N GLU A 10 -4.26 6.18 2.47
CA GLU A 10 -3.33 5.13 2.91
C GLU A 10 -2.40 5.61 4.03
N ASN A 11 -1.84 6.82 3.89
CA ASN A 11 -1.03 7.46 4.92
C ASN A 11 -1.83 7.68 6.21
N TRP A 12 -3.09 8.08 6.10
CA TRP A 12 -3.98 8.29 7.23
C TRP A 12 -4.26 6.97 7.98
N ILE A 13 -4.61 5.89 7.26
CA ILE A 13 -4.80 4.56 7.85
C ILE A 13 -3.52 4.09 8.55
N SER A 14 -2.37 4.26 7.90
CA SER A 14 -1.07 3.86 8.48
C SER A 14 -0.74 4.65 9.75
N HIS A 15 -1.05 5.95 9.77
CA HIS A 15 -0.86 6.78 10.96
C HIS A 15 -1.78 6.32 12.11
N MET A 16 -3.04 6.03 11.83
CA MET A 16 -3.96 5.49 12.83
C MET A 16 -3.49 4.15 13.39
N GLU A 17 -3.00 3.24 12.52
CA GLU A 17 -2.49 1.94 12.95
C GLU A 17 -1.26 2.07 13.87
N LYS A 18 -0.35 3.02 13.60
CA LYS A 18 0.77 3.35 14.51
C LYS A 18 0.28 3.84 15.88
N ILE A 19 -0.70 4.74 15.91
CA ILE A 19 -1.28 5.24 17.15
C ILE A 19 -1.91 4.08 17.96
N PHE A 20 -2.63 3.19 17.30
CA PHE A 20 -3.25 2.03 17.96
C PHE A 20 -2.23 1.04 18.52
N ASP A 21 -1.11 0.85 17.84
CA ASP A 21 -0.02 0.00 18.29
C ASP A 21 0.61 0.54 19.57
N VAL A 22 0.96 1.84 19.59
CA VAL A 22 1.53 2.52 20.76
C VAL A 22 0.58 2.48 21.97
N MET A 23 -0.73 2.61 21.74
CA MET A 23 -1.73 2.58 22.82
C MET A 23 -2.14 1.16 23.26
N GLY A 24 -1.69 0.10 22.58
CA GLY A 24 -2.13 -1.27 22.86
C GLY A 24 -3.64 -1.48 22.66
N CYS A 25 -4.26 -0.77 21.70
CA CYS A 25 -5.71 -0.80 21.52
C CYS A 25 -6.20 -2.15 21.01
N GLU A 26 -7.16 -2.75 21.72
CA GLU A 26 -7.90 -3.90 21.23
C GLU A 26 -8.63 -3.59 19.93
N TYR A 27 -8.73 -4.60 19.06
CA TYR A 27 -9.30 -4.48 17.71
C TYR A 27 -10.77 -4.01 17.70
N THR A 28 -11.50 -4.24 18.80
CA THR A 28 -12.90 -3.84 19.03
C THR A 28 -13.07 -2.33 19.26
N PHE A 29 -11.99 -1.60 19.55
CA PHE A 29 -12.03 -0.15 19.79
C PHE A 29 -11.42 0.67 18.65
N LYS A 30 -10.58 0.08 17.81
CA LYS A 30 -9.89 0.77 16.69
C LYS A 30 -10.84 1.54 15.78
N THR A 31 -11.95 0.92 15.36
CA THR A 31 -12.97 1.58 14.54
C THR A 31 -13.57 2.81 15.23
N ARG A 32 -13.93 2.69 16.51
CA ARG A 32 -14.54 3.79 17.29
C ARG A 32 -13.56 4.95 17.48
N LEU A 33 -12.29 4.66 17.76
CA LEU A 33 -11.23 5.66 17.92
C LEU A 33 -10.87 6.36 16.60
N ALA A 34 -10.86 5.62 15.48
CA ALA A 34 -10.64 6.21 14.16
C ALA A 34 -11.78 7.16 13.76
N VAL A 35 -13.02 6.77 14.03
CA VAL A 35 -14.20 7.62 13.79
C VAL A 35 -14.15 8.89 14.63
N TYR A 36 -13.65 8.82 15.86
CA TYR A 36 -13.47 10.01 16.71
C TYR A 36 -12.54 11.05 16.08
N LYS A 37 -11.56 10.61 15.26
CA LYS A 37 -10.64 11.48 14.53
C LYS A 37 -11.22 12.06 13.24
N PHE A 38 -12.43 11.68 12.84
CA PHE A 38 -13.06 12.29 11.67
C PHE A 38 -13.52 13.71 11.95
N GLU A 39 -13.21 14.61 11.01
CA GLU A 39 -13.57 16.01 11.07
C GLU A 39 -14.49 16.39 9.90
N VAL A 40 -15.34 17.40 10.13
CA VAL A 40 -16.18 18.07 9.12
C VAL A 40 -16.88 17.08 8.17
N ASN A 41 -16.46 17.01 6.91
CA ASN A 41 -17.12 16.25 5.85
C ASN A 41 -17.03 14.73 6.06
N ALA A 42 -15.90 14.24 6.57
CA ALA A 42 -15.72 12.82 6.87
C ALA A 42 -16.65 12.39 8.01
N LEU A 43 -16.82 13.25 9.02
CA LEU A 43 -17.72 12.99 10.14
C LEU A 43 -19.19 13.02 9.70
N ALA A 44 -19.57 13.98 8.86
CA ALA A 44 -20.93 14.07 8.33
C ALA A 44 -21.31 12.84 7.51
N TRP A 45 -20.42 12.41 6.60
CA TRP A 45 -20.59 11.15 5.86
C TRP A 45 -20.73 9.96 6.79
N TRP A 46 -19.81 9.80 7.74
CA TRP A 46 -19.81 8.64 8.63
C TRP A 46 -21.08 8.57 9.49
N LYS A 47 -21.57 9.71 9.98
CA LYS A 47 -22.85 9.79 10.72
C LYS A 47 -24.02 9.31 9.87
N ALA A 48 -24.12 9.77 8.62
CA ALA A 48 -25.18 9.35 7.70
C ALA A 48 -25.08 7.85 7.36
N TYR A 49 -23.88 7.36 7.08
CA TYR A 49 -23.63 5.96 6.77
C TYR A 49 -23.97 5.05 7.96
N LYS A 50 -23.50 5.40 9.15
CA LYS A 50 -23.81 4.68 10.39
C LYS A 50 -25.33 4.62 10.63
N GLN A 51 -26.03 5.74 10.46
CA GLN A 51 -27.47 5.80 10.66
C GLN A 51 -28.23 4.90 9.68
N ALA A 52 -27.83 4.88 8.41
CA ALA A 52 -28.44 4.03 7.39
C ALA A 52 -28.25 2.53 7.64
N ASN A 53 -27.21 2.14 8.37
CA ASN A 53 -26.88 0.73 8.64
C ASN A 53 -27.36 0.22 10.02
N GLY A 54 -28.16 1.01 10.75
CA GLY A 54 -28.69 0.59 12.07
C GLY A 54 -28.05 1.27 13.28
N GLY A 55 -27.32 2.38 13.07
CA GLY A 55 -26.85 3.26 14.15
C GLY A 55 -25.71 2.67 14.99
N ASP A 56 -25.70 2.97 16.28
CA ASP A 56 -24.62 2.56 17.19
C ASP A 56 -24.58 1.04 17.43
N ALA A 57 -25.73 0.36 17.31
CA ALA A 57 -25.81 -1.10 17.38
C ALA A 57 -25.09 -1.78 16.22
N TRP A 58 -25.06 -1.15 15.04
CA TRP A 58 -24.26 -1.64 13.93
C TRP A 58 -22.76 -1.38 14.15
N LEU A 59 -22.40 -0.20 14.66
CA LEU A 59 -21.01 0.20 14.87
C LEU A 59 -20.21 -0.80 15.73
N VAL A 60 -20.84 -1.42 16.72
CA VAL A 60 -20.18 -2.43 17.58
C VAL A 60 -19.83 -3.72 16.84
N THR A 61 -20.46 -3.99 15.70
CA THR A 61 -20.19 -5.17 14.86
C THR A 61 -19.12 -4.90 13.79
N VAL A 62 -18.80 -3.62 13.52
CA VAL A 62 -17.86 -3.24 12.47
C VAL A 62 -16.43 -3.47 12.92
N THR A 63 -15.80 -4.49 12.35
CA THR A 63 -14.37 -4.75 12.56
C THR A 63 -13.50 -3.67 11.91
N TRP A 64 -12.26 -3.52 12.39
CA TRP A 64 -11.29 -2.61 11.76
C TRP A 64 -11.07 -2.90 10.27
N ALA A 65 -11.11 -4.18 9.88
CA ALA A 65 -10.97 -4.57 8.48
C ALA A 65 -12.16 -4.10 7.62
N ASP A 66 -13.38 -4.19 8.14
CA ASP A 66 -14.57 -3.73 7.43
C ASP A 66 -14.63 -2.21 7.36
N PHE A 67 -14.22 -1.53 8.43
CA PHE A 67 -14.03 -0.07 8.42
C PHE A 67 -13.06 0.35 7.32
N LYS A 68 -11.89 -0.29 7.19
CA LYS A 68 -10.92 0.03 6.13
C LYS A 68 -11.54 -0.11 4.74
N LYS A 69 -12.30 -1.18 4.48
CA LYS A 69 -13.00 -1.36 3.19
C LYS A 69 -13.97 -0.21 2.92
N LEU A 70 -14.77 0.17 3.90
CA LEU A 70 -15.75 1.27 3.79
C LEU A 70 -15.07 2.63 3.58
N PHE A 71 -14.01 2.88 4.35
CA PHE A 71 -13.20 4.09 4.23
C PHE A 71 -12.58 4.21 2.84
N PHE A 72 -11.96 3.14 2.34
CA PHE A 72 -11.43 3.14 0.98
C PHE A 72 -12.54 3.26 -0.06
N LEU A 73 -13.72 2.68 0.12
CA LEU A 73 -14.83 2.85 -0.84
C LEU A 73 -15.34 4.30 -0.93
N GLN A 74 -15.30 5.04 0.18
CA GLN A 74 -15.75 6.43 0.22
C GLN A 74 -14.71 7.41 -0.32
N PHE A 75 -13.44 7.24 0.06
CA PHE A 75 -12.36 8.17 -0.27
C PHE A 75 -11.56 7.78 -1.51
N PHE A 76 -11.73 6.54 -1.99
CA PHE A 76 -11.35 6.12 -3.34
C PHE A 76 -12.58 5.65 -4.11
N SER A 77 -12.78 6.23 -5.29
CA SER A 77 -13.82 5.72 -6.18
C SER A 77 -13.53 4.27 -6.59
N ARG A 78 -14.59 3.48 -6.81
CA ARG A 78 -14.46 2.11 -7.31
C ARG A 78 -13.66 2.05 -8.62
N ALA A 79 -13.76 3.08 -9.46
CA ALA A 79 -12.98 3.20 -10.70
C ALA A 79 -11.47 3.28 -10.42
N GLU A 80 -11.04 4.05 -9.42
CA GLU A 80 -9.63 4.13 -9.04
C GLU A 80 -9.12 2.82 -8.43
N GLN A 81 -9.95 2.15 -7.63
CA GLN A 81 -9.60 0.84 -7.07
C GLN A 81 -9.42 -0.21 -8.17
N GLU A 82 -10.33 -0.26 -9.14
CA GLU A 82 -10.22 -1.16 -10.29
C GLU A 82 -9.03 -0.79 -11.18
N ARG A 83 -8.77 0.51 -11.40
CA ARG A 83 -7.58 0.97 -12.13
C ARG A 83 -6.29 0.48 -11.47
N LEU A 84 -6.16 0.61 -10.14
CA LEU A 84 -4.99 0.14 -9.39
C LEU A 84 -4.87 -1.40 -9.40
N LYS A 85 -6.00 -2.12 -9.33
CA LYS A 85 -6.00 -3.58 -9.50
C LYS A 85 -5.54 -3.99 -10.89
N MET A 86 -6.02 -3.31 -11.94
CA MET A 86 -5.62 -3.57 -13.33
C MET A 86 -4.15 -3.25 -13.54
N GLU A 87 -3.68 -2.11 -13.02
CA GLU A 87 -2.27 -1.71 -13.07
C GLU A 87 -1.36 -2.75 -12.38
N TYR A 88 -1.78 -3.28 -11.23
CA TYR A 88 -1.05 -4.37 -10.57
C TYR A 88 -1.07 -5.67 -11.39
N HIS A 89 -2.20 -6.00 -12.03
CA HIS A 89 -2.29 -7.20 -12.88
C HIS A 89 -1.41 -7.11 -14.13
N SER A 90 -1.23 -5.92 -14.70
CA SER A 90 -0.42 -5.66 -15.88
C SER A 90 1.00 -5.16 -15.53
N ILE A 91 1.40 -5.18 -14.26
CA ILE A 91 2.64 -4.56 -13.82
C ILE A 91 3.87 -5.24 -14.45
N ARG A 92 4.69 -4.44 -15.13
CA ARG A 92 5.96 -4.84 -15.75
C ARG A 92 6.93 -3.66 -15.71
N GLN A 93 8.22 -3.98 -15.68
CA GLN A 93 9.26 -2.96 -15.82
C GLN A 93 9.28 -2.43 -17.26
N THR A 94 9.23 -1.12 -17.46
CA THR A 94 9.35 -0.46 -18.77
C THR A 94 10.81 -0.12 -19.06
N SER A 95 11.15 0.07 -20.34
CA SER A 95 12.52 0.43 -20.76
C SER A 95 12.94 1.84 -20.32
N THR A 96 11.98 2.67 -19.91
CA THR A 96 12.20 4.06 -19.48
C THR A 96 12.25 4.22 -17.96
N GLU A 97 11.95 3.17 -17.19
CA GLU A 97 11.97 3.22 -15.72
C GLU A 97 13.16 2.45 -15.15
N THR A 98 13.79 3.04 -14.14
CA THR A 98 14.86 2.38 -13.39
C THR A 98 14.30 1.24 -12.54
N SER A 99 15.14 0.28 -12.18
CA SER A 99 14.73 -0.83 -11.29
C SER A 99 14.16 -0.32 -9.97
N THR A 100 14.70 0.77 -9.43
CA THR A 100 14.24 1.41 -8.19
C THR A 100 12.85 2.03 -8.34
N GLU A 101 12.58 2.75 -9.42
CA GLU A 101 11.26 3.33 -9.69
C GLU A 101 10.20 2.24 -9.88
N PHE A 102 10.54 1.17 -10.60
CA PHE A 102 9.69 -0.01 -10.72
C PHE A 102 9.39 -0.64 -9.36
N MET A 103 10.41 -0.83 -8.52
CA MET A 103 10.24 -1.38 -7.17
C MET A 103 9.34 -0.50 -6.29
N GLN A 104 9.53 0.83 -6.31
CA GLN A 104 8.67 1.75 -5.57
C GLN A 104 7.21 1.66 -6.02
N ARG A 105 6.97 1.61 -7.34
CA ARG A 105 5.64 1.46 -7.92
C ARG A 105 5.00 0.11 -7.55
N PHE A 106 5.78 -0.98 -7.63
CA PHE A 106 5.33 -2.32 -7.25
C PHE A 106 4.95 -2.40 -5.77
N LEU A 107 5.82 -1.93 -4.86
CA LEU A 107 5.59 -1.96 -3.42
C LEU A 107 4.36 -1.14 -3.04
N ARG A 108 4.16 0.03 -3.66
CA ARG A 108 2.98 0.86 -3.46
C ARG A 108 1.69 0.13 -3.87
N LEU A 109 1.66 -0.50 -5.04
CA LEU A 109 0.50 -1.25 -5.51
C LEU A 109 0.23 -2.49 -4.65
N ALA A 110 1.28 -3.19 -4.20
CA ALA A 110 1.17 -4.34 -3.32
C ALA A 110 0.65 -3.96 -1.91
N GLY A 111 1.10 -2.83 -1.36
CA GLY A 111 0.61 -2.29 -0.08
C GLY A 111 -0.87 -1.98 -0.12
N PHE A 112 -1.33 -1.28 -1.16
CA PHE A 112 -2.74 -0.99 -1.39
C PHE A 112 -3.60 -2.26 -1.48
N LEU A 113 -3.18 -3.24 -2.29
CA LEU A 113 -3.90 -4.50 -2.39
C LEU A 113 -3.88 -5.30 -1.09
N GLY A 114 -2.80 -5.22 -0.31
CA GLY A 114 -2.69 -5.83 1.02
C GLY A 114 -3.70 -5.30 2.02
N GLN A 115 -4.02 -4.01 1.93
CA GLN A 115 -5.05 -3.38 2.75
C GLN A 115 -6.47 -3.70 2.25
N LEU A 116 -6.65 -3.90 0.94
CA LEU A 116 -7.96 -4.16 0.31
C LEU A 116 -8.36 -5.64 0.29
N LEU A 117 -7.39 -6.55 0.22
CA LEU A 117 -7.58 -7.99 0.10
C LEU A 117 -6.72 -8.68 1.17
N ALA A 118 -7.34 -9.52 2.00
CA ALA A 118 -6.68 -10.19 3.12
C ALA A 118 -5.31 -10.82 2.75
N PRO A 119 -4.34 -10.88 3.68
CA PRO A 119 -2.91 -11.13 3.39
C PRO A 119 -2.61 -12.41 2.59
N ARG A 120 -3.49 -13.41 2.65
CA ARG A 120 -3.26 -14.76 2.11
C ARG A 120 -3.19 -14.88 0.59
N ARG A 121 -3.72 -13.92 -0.18
CA ARG A 121 -3.70 -13.99 -1.66
C ARG A 121 -2.53 -13.26 -2.32
N ILE A 122 -1.85 -12.39 -1.58
CA ILE A 122 -0.81 -11.50 -2.13
C ILE A 122 0.57 -12.14 -2.01
N THR A 123 0.78 -13.03 -1.05
CA THR A 123 2.07 -13.70 -0.75
C THR A 123 2.65 -14.48 -1.93
N ARG A 124 1.86 -15.13 -2.78
CA ARG A 124 2.43 -15.96 -3.86
C ARG A 124 2.99 -15.14 -5.04
N ARG A 125 2.29 -14.07 -5.47
CA ARG A 125 2.74 -13.20 -6.57
C ARG A 125 3.80 -12.19 -6.12
N THR A 126 3.71 -11.69 -4.89
CA THR A 126 4.72 -10.80 -4.32
C THR A 126 6.07 -11.48 -4.17
N PHE A 127 6.11 -12.73 -3.68
CA PHE A 127 7.35 -13.50 -3.62
C PHE A 127 7.94 -13.71 -5.03
N SER A 128 7.16 -14.15 -6.02
CA SER A 128 7.71 -14.34 -7.37
C SER A 128 8.25 -13.05 -8.01
N GLY A 129 7.59 -11.91 -7.79
CA GLY A 129 8.04 -10.61 -8.31
C GLY A 129 9.30 -10.10 -7.61
N VAL A 130 9.35 -10.19 -6.28
CA VAL A 130 10.53 -9.82 -5.48
C VAL A 130 11.73 -10.70 -5.83
N PHE A 131 11.54 -12.01 -5.99
CA PHE A 131 12.61 -12.93 -6.36
C PHE A 131 13.13 -12.70 -7.79
N ALA A 132 12.25 -12.44 -8.76
CA ALA A 132 12.66 -12.15 -10.13
C ALA A 132 13.49 -10.84 -10.22
N VAL A 133 13.08 -9.82 -9.46
CA VAL A 133 13.79 -8.53 -9.41
C VAL A 133 15.08 -8.63 -8.61
N ALA A 134 15.10 -9.35 -7.49
CA ALA A 134 16.32 -9.60 -6.72
C ALA A 134 17.36 -10.36 -7.55
N ASN A 135 16.94 -11.31 -8.41
CA ASN A 135 17.84 -11.95 -9.36
C ASN A 135 18.31 -10.98 -10.45
N ALA A 136 17.46 -10.08 -10.94
CA ALA A 136 17.87 -9.07 -11.93
C ALA A 136 18.87 -8.06 -11.35
N ALA A 137 18.67 -7.58 -10.12
CA ALA A 137 19.60 -6.67 -9.44
C ALA A 137 20.96 -7.33 -9.16
N ARG A 138 20.95 -8.59 -8.69
CA ARG A 138 22.18 -9.37 -8.44
C ARG A 138 22.95 -9.67 -9.74
N ASN A 139 22.25 -9.85 -10.87
CA ASN A 139 22.88 -10.02 -12.17
C ASN A 139 23.54 -8.72 -12.68
N TYR A 140 23.08 -7.55 -12.28
CA TYR A 140 23.73 -6.27 -12.61
C TYR A 140 24.99 -6.04 -11.77
N GLU A 141 24.97 -6.35 -10.47
CA GLU A 141 26.17 -6.28 -9.61
C GLU A 141 27.28 -7.24 -10.09
N PHE A 142 26.91 -8.46 -10.50
CA PHE A 142 27.87 -9.46 -10.99
C PHE A 142 28.48 -9.13 -12.36
N LEU A 143 27.78 -8.36 -13.20
CA LEU A 143 28.33 -7.87 -14.47
C LEU A 143 29.22 -6.64 -14.26
N HIS A 144 28.88 -5.77 -13.30
CA HIS A 144 29.68 -4.58 -13.00
C HIS A 144 31.00 -4.91 -12.28
N GLU A 145 31.04 -5.92 -11.41
CA GLU A 145 32.29 -6.39 -10.77
C GLU A 145 33.26 -7.05 -11.77
N ARG A 146 32.79 -7.47 -12.95
CA ARG A 146 33.61 -8.17 -13.94
C ARG A 146 34.30 -7.24 -14.94
N ASP A 147 33.76 -6.04 -15.14
CA ASP A 147 34.32 -5.03 -16.05
C ASP A 147 35.39 -4.14 -15.36
N ASP A 148 35.45 -4.15 -14.02
CA ASP A 148 36.42 -3.36 -13.24
C ASP A 148 37.80 -4.03 -13.08
N ASP A 149 37.95 -5.34 -13.39
CA ASP A 149 39.24 -6.07 -13.24
C ASP A 149 40.12 -6.07 -14.51
N ASP A 150 39.60 -5.60 -15.65
CA ASP A 150 40.34 -5.60 -16.94
C ASP A 150 40.98 -4.23 -17.30
N THR A 151 40.92 -3.23 -16.41
CA THR A 151 41.41 -1.88 -16.71
C THR A 151 42.48 -1.37 -15.73
N GLU A 152 43.60 -2.08 -15.54
CA GLU A 152 44.92 -1.44 -15.37
C GLU A 152 46.08 -2.44 -15.28
N ARG A 153 46.88 -2.52 -16.34
CA ARG A 153 48.34 -2.66 -16.17
C ARG A 153 49.05 -1.84 -17.25
N PRO A 154 49.43 -0.59 -16.98
CA PRO A 154 50.33 0.12 -17.85
C PRO A 154 51.76 -0.40 -17.62
N ASP A 155 52.37 -0.75 -18.74
CA ASP A 155 53.76 -1.09 -18.94
C ASP A 155 54.69 -0.13 -18.18
N LYS A 156 55.59 -0.69 -17.37
CA LYS A 156 56.70 0.04 -16.75
C LYS A 156 58.00 -0.69 -17.07
N ARG A 157 58.60 -0.24 -18.16
CA ARG A 157 60.02 0.04 -18.41
C ARG A 157 61.05 -1.01 -18.02
#